data_AF-A0A2V7VGU9-F1
#
_entry.id   AF-A0A2V7VGU9-F1
#
_cell.length_a   1.000
_cell.length_b   1.000
_cell.length_c   1.000
_cell.angle_alpha   90.00
_cell.angle_beta   90.00
_cell.angle_gamma   90.00
#
_symmetry.space_group_name_H-M   'P 1'
#
loop_
_entity.id
_entity.type
_entity.pdbx_description
1 polymer ?
#
loop_
_entity_poly.entity_id
_entity_poly.type
_entity_poly.pdbx_seq_one_letter_code
_entity_poly.pdbx_strand_id
1 'polypeptide(L)'
;MSSGSKTSRREFLKLATATTVASASNVRFLDAQEAQTVQPGERVGLATIGLGGQGTSDTKAALKTSGVELVAVADLYDGRLARAKETFGDKVVTTREYKEVLARPDVDAVIIATSDHWHVPIAVEALAAGKHVYCEKPMVQHWEEGHQIIEAQKKSSRIVQVGSQRVSSVVYLKARDLLAGGAIGELNMIDAWWSRNSAIGAWQYSIPPDASPATVDWERYLGRAPRRPFDPLRFFRWRNYQDYGTGVAGDLFVHLFSGVHVITGSLGPTRVMSTGGLRFWKDGRDVPDVMLGLFDYPKTDRHPAFNLALRVNFAEG
;
A
#
# COMPACT_ATOMS: atom_id res chain seq x y z
N MET A 1 9.02 -56.65 -16.69
CA MET A 1 9.71 -55.62 -17.50
C MET A 1 8.75 -54.45 -17.65
N SER A 2 8.94 -53.22 -17.20
CA SER A 2 10.05 -52.46 -16.63
C SER A 2 9.40 -51.52 -15.59
N SER A 3 9.86 -51.54 -14.34
CA SER A 3 9.37 -50.64 -13.28
C SER A 3 10.20 -49.35 -13.29
N GLY A 4 9.56 -48.22 -13.56
CA GLY A 4 10.17 -46.89 -13.55
C GLY A 4 10.77 -46.53 -12.19
N SER A 5 12.03 -46.11 -12.22
CA SER A 5 12.77 -45.56 -11.07
C SER A 5 12.16 -44.22 -10.64
N LYS A 6 11.70 -44.14 -9.39
CA LYS A 6 11.31 -42.88 -8.72
C LYS A 6 12.58 -42.14 -8.31
N THR A 7 12.97 -41.14 -9.09
CA THR A 7 14.03 -40.20 -8.72
C THR A 7 13.57 -39.43 -7.48
N SER A 8 14.25 -39.62 -6.34
CA SER A 8 13.88 -38.95 -5.09
C SER A 8 14.49 -37.53 -5.03
N ARG A 9 13.84 -36.60 -4.34
CA ARG A 9 14.32 -35.22 -4.05
C ARG A 9 15.78 -35.16 -3.55
N ARG A 10 16.31 -36.25 -3.01
CA ARG A 10 17.68 -36.35 -2.50
C ARG A 10 18.72 -36.58 -3.61
N GLU A 11 18.33 -37.13 -4.78
CA GLU A 11 19.20 -37.24 -5.96
C GLU A 11 19.32 -35.94 -6.73
N PHE A 12 18.24 -35.13 -6.80
CA PHE A 12 18.30 -33.78 -7.37
C PHE A 12 19.31 -32.89 -6.62
N LEU A 13 19.35 -32.99 -5.29
CA LEU A 13 20.31 -32.28 -4.45
C LEU A 13 21.76 -32.80 -4.61
N LYS A 14 21.94 -34.08 -4.95
CA LYS A 14 23.27 -34.64 -5.24
C LYS A 14 23.79 -34.27 -6.63
N LEU A 15 22.90 -34.07 -7.61
CA LEU A 15 23.28 -33.59 -8.94
C LEU A 15 23.79 -32.14 -8.93
N ALA A 16 23.42 -31.35 -7.91
CA ALA A 16 23.91 -29.99 -7.73
C ALA A 16 25.35 -29.89 -7.19
N THR A 17 25.96 -31.00 -6.76
CA THR A 17 27.31 -31.01 -6.13
C THR A 17 28.45 -31.46 -7.05
N ALA A 18 28.19 -31.81 -8.32
CA ALA A 18 29.21 -32.41 -9.19
C ALA A 18 29.35 -31.76 -10.58
N THR A 19 29.17 -30.43 -10.68
CA THR A 19 29.58 -29.71 -11.89
C THR A 19 30.24 -28.39 -11.50
N THR A 20 31.51 -28.52 -11.14
CA THR A 20 32.45 -27.41 -11.02
C THR A 20 32.75 -26.86 -12.42
N VAL A 21 31.86 -26.01 -12.94
CA VAL A 21 32.21 -25.07 -14.00
C VAL A 21 32.03 -23.68 -13.41
N ALA A 22 33.16 -23.01 -13.23
CA ALA A 22 33.24 -21.64 -12.76
C ALA A 22 32.49 -20.70 -13.72
N SER A 23 31.22 -20.45 -13.42
CA SER A 23 30.56 -19.19 -13.77
C SER A 23 30.34 -18.50 -12.45
N ALA A 24 31.14 -17.46 -12.19
CA ALA A 24 30.95 -16.56 -11.07
C ALA A 24 29.62 -15.83 -11.27
N SER A 25 28.53 -16.48 -10.89
CA SER A 25 27.27 -15.81 -10.61
C SER A 25 27.53 -14.96 -9.37
N ASN A 26 27.90 -13.71 -9.62
CA ASN A 26 27.85 -12.62 -8.66
C ASN A 26 26.39 -12.51 -8.18
N VAL A 27 25.98 -13.38 -7.28
CA VAL A 27 24.85 -13.13 -6.41
C VAL A 27 25.34 -12.06 -5.46
N ARG A 28 25.33 -10.80 -5.93
CA ARG A 28 25.31 -9.66 -5.02
C ARG A 28 24.04 -9.83 -4.22
N PHE A 29 24.19 -10.28 -2.97
CA PHE A 29 23.19 -9.96 -1.97
C PHE A 29 23.02 -8.45 -2.05
N LEU A 30 21.78 -7.98 -2.16
CA LEU A 30 21.48 -6.56 -2.08
C LEU A 30 21.99 -6.11 -0.71
N ASP A 31 23.18 -5.52 -0.69
CA ASP A 31 23.69 -4.85 0.50
C ASP A 31 22.59 -3.88 0.92
N ALA A 32 22.12 -4.05 2.16
CA ALA A 32 21.29 -3.03 2.77
C ALA A 32 22.09 -1.73 2.66
N GLN A 33 21.59 -0.74 1.92
CA GLN A 33 22.23 0.57 1.86
C GLN A 33 22.54 0.97 3.31
N GLU A 34 23.82 1.14 3.62
CA GLU A 34 24.25 1.67 4.91
C GLU A 34 23.46 2.96 5.13
N ALA A 35 22.74 3.02 6.26
CA ALA A 35 22.00 4.22 6.62
C ALA A 35 23.01 5.36 6.69
N GLN A 36 22.89 6.33 5.77
CA GLN A 36 23.74 7.51 5.78
C GLN A 36 23.61 8.17 7.16
N THR A 37 24.75 8.39 7.81
CA THR A 37 24.83 9.11 9.08
C THR A 37 24.35 10.54 8.84
N VAL A 38 23.13 10.83 9.32
CA VAL A 38 22.53 12.16 9.24
C VAL A 38 23.36 13.13 10.09
N GLN A 39 23.71 14.29 9.53
CA GLN A 39 24.50 15.27 10.28
C GLN A 39 23.68 15.85 11.45
N PRO A 40 24.34 16.17 12.60
CA PRO A 40 23.67 16.86 13.69
C PRO A 40 23.06 18.18 13.22
N GLY A 41 21.73 18.27 13.18
CA GLY A 41 20.97 19.45 12.75
C GLY A 41 20.03 19.21 11.56
N GLU A 42 20.21 18.13 10.82
CA GLU A 42 19.33 17.73 9.71
C GLU A 42 18.21 16.81 10.22
N ARG A 43 17.24 17.36 10.95
CA ARG A 43 16.04 16.60 11.34
C ARG A 43 14.94 16.80 10.32
N VAL A 44 14.25 15.72 9.97
CA VAL A 44 13.02 15.76 9.18
C VAL A 44 11.85 15.67 10.15
N GLY A 45 11.12 16.78 10.29
CA GLY A 45 9.86 16.84 11.00
C GLY A 45 8.77 16.13 10.21
N LEU A 46 8.32 14.99 10.72
CA LEU A 46 7.29 14.16 10.13
C LEU A 46 5.96 14.41 10.83
N ALA A 47 4.88 14.46 10.07
CA ALA A 47 3.53 14.35 10.62
C ALA A 47 2.74 13.22 9.97
N THR A 48 1.76 12.67 10.70
CA THR A 48 0.88 11.62 10.19
C THR A 48 -0.57 12.08 10.21
N ILE A 49 -1.22 12.04 9.05
CA ILE A 49 -2.62 12.37 8.85
C ILE A 49 -3.38 11.05 8.60
N GLY A 50 -4.20 10.65 9.57
CA GLY A 50 -4.80 9.32 9.67
C GLY A 50 -3.92 8.34 10.45
N LEU A 51 -4.10 8.26 11.77
CA LEU A 51 -3.34 7.36 12.65
C LEU A 51 -4.12 6.06 12.93
N GLY A 52 -4.69 5.49 11.87
CA GLY A 52 -5.26 4.13 11.90
C GLY A 52 -4.17 3.06 12.02
N GLY A 53 -4.53 1.80 11.75
CA GLY A 53 -3.57 0.69 11.79
C GLY A 53 -2.38 0.88 10.85
N GLN A 54 -2.66 1.28 9.59
CA GLN A 54 -1.61 1.51 8.59
C GLN A 54 -0.76 2.75 8.92
N GLY A 55 -1.39 3.90 9.19
CA GLY A 55 -0.66 5.11 9.59
C GLY A 55 0.22 4.92 10.83
N THR A 56 -0.22 4.13 11.82
CA THR A 56 0.62 3.76 12.98
C THR A 56 1.83 2.93 12.54
N SER A 57 1.64 1.96 11.65
CA SER A 57 2.71 1.11 11.12
C SER A 57 3.73 1.93 10.32
N ASP A 58 3.27 2.79 9.43
CA ASP A 58 4.13 3.62 8.58
C ASP A 58 4.92 4.63 9.41
N THR A 59 4.27 5.26 10.40
CA THR A 59 4.94 6.15 11.35
C THR A 59 6.05 5.41 12.10
N LYS A 60 5.76 4.22 12.65
CA LYS A 60 6.78 3.39 13.33
C LYS A 60 7.91 2.95 12.41
N ALA A 61 7.63 2.70 11.14
CA ALA A 61 8.66 2.36 10.16
C ALA A 61 9.55 3.56 9.85
N ALA A 62 8.95 4.74 9.62
CA ALA A 62 9.68 5.97 9.33
C ALA A 62 10.59 6.40 10.49
N LEU A 63 10.14 6.26 11.74
CA LEU A 63 10.93 6.58 12.93
C LEU A 63 12.15 5.67 13.17
N LYS A 64 12.30 4.58 12.40
CA LYS A 64 13.54 3.78 12.42
C LYS A 64 14.65 4.41 11.59
N THR A 65 14.32 5.39 10.73
CA THR A 65 15.29 6.13 9.95
C THR A 65 15.88 7.23 10.82
N SER A 66 17.20 7.22 10.96
CA SER A 66 17.94 8.28 11.67
C SER A 66 17.56 9.67 11.15
N GLY A 67 17.39 10.62 12.07
CA GLY A 67 17.03 12.01 11.71
C GLY A 67 15.54 12.28 11.51
N VAL A 68 14.66 11.27 11.55
CA VAL A 68 13.21 11.47 11.45
C VAL A 68 12.59 11.61 12.84
N GLU A 69 11.77 12.65 13.03
CA GLU A 69 11.04 12.89 14.28
C GLU A 69 9.55 13.11 13.99
N LEU A 70 8.67 12.43 14.74
CA LEU A 70 7.23 12.66 14.64
C LEU A 70 6.88 13.89 15.49
N VAL A 71 6.45 14.98 14.84
CA VAL A 71 6.12 16.24 15.53
C VAL A 71 4.62 16.47 15.67
N ALA A 72 3.81 15.89 14.77
CA ALA A 72 2.37 16.07 14.79
C ALA A 72 1.57 14.87 14.24
N VAL A 73 0.35 14.71 14.73
CA VAL A 73 -0.64 13.74 14.26
C VAL A 73 -1.99 14.43 14.07
N ALA A 74 -2.64 14.16 12.95
CA ALA A 74 -4.04 14.49 12.73
C ALA A 74 -4.89 13.23 12.55
N ASP A 75 -6.01 13.13 13.27
CA ASP A 75 -7.02 12.08 13.08
C ASP A 75 -8.38 12.59 13.54
N LEU A 76 -9.46 12.08 12.93
CA LEU A 76 -10.82 12.52 13.22
C LEU A 76 -11.44 11.82 14.43
N TYR A 77 -10.77 10.82 15.02
CA TYR A 77 -11.22 10.10 16.20
C TYR A 77 -10.31 10.33 17.42
N ASP A 78 -10.88 10.80 18.52
CA ASP A 78 -10.13 11.16 19.74
C ASP A 78 -9.30 10.01 20.31
N GLY A 79 -9.82 8.78 20.27
CA GLY A 79 -9.09 7.62 20.77
C GLY A 79 -7.77 7.39 20.01
N ARG A 80 -7.68 7.74 18.73
CA ARG A 80 -6.42 7.68 17.97
C ARG A 80 -5.48 8.83 18.32
N LEU A 81 -6.01 10.01 18.64
CA LEU A 81 -5.20 11.14 19.12
C LEU A 81 -4.60 10.85 20.49
N ALA A 82 -5.38 10.31 21.43
CA ALA A 82 -4.90 9.86 22.73
C ALA A 82 -3.79 8.80 22.57
N ARG A 83 -4.05 7.78 21.74
CA ARG A 83 -3.08 6.72 21.42
C ARG A 83 -1.79 7.25 20.81
N ALA A 84 -1.84 8.33 20.02
CA ALA A 84 -0.66 8.96 19.46
C ALA A 84 0.30 9.41 20.56
N LYS A 85 -0.21 10.11 21.58
CA LYS A 85 0.59 10.55 22.73
C LYS A 85 1.09 9.39 23.58
N GLU A 86 0.26 8.39 23.82
CA GLU A 86 0.66 7.17 24.54
C GLU A 86 1.79 6.41 23.82
N THR A 87 1.75 6.36 22.49
CA THR A 87 2.69 5.55 21.69
C THR A 87 3.97 6.30 21.37
N PHE A 88 3.89 7.60 21.11
CA PHE A 88 4.98 8.41 20.56
C PHE A 88 5.45 9.53 21.51
N GLY A 89 4.77 9.72 22.65
CA GLY A 89 5.11 10.69 23.68
C GLY A 89 4.27 11.98 23.63
N ASP A 90 4.17 12.64 24.79
CA ASP A 90 3.31 13.81 24.99
C ASP A 90 3.71 15.06 24.20
N LYS A 91 4.93 15.08 23.65
CA LYS A 91 5.44 16.18 22.82
C LYS A 91 4.80 16.22 21.44
N VAL A 92 4.24 15.10 20.97
CA VAL A 92 3.56 15.02 19.67
C VAL A 92 2.28 15.84 19.74
N VAL A 93 2.17 16.84 18.87
CA VAL A 93 0.95 17.65 18.79
C VAL A 93 -0.13 16.85 18.08
N THR A 94 -1.32 16.80 18.67
CA THR A 94 -2.46 16.06 18.14
C THR A 94 -3.61 17.00 17.84
N THR A 95 -4.23 16.87 16.68
CA THR A 95 -5.39 17.69 16.28
C THR A 95 -6.38 16.88 15.44
N ARG A 96 -7.65 17.32 15.37
CA ARG A 96 -8.62 16.80 14.39
C ARG A 96 -8.53 17.52 13.04
N GLU A 97 -7.88 18.69 12.99
CA GLU A 97 -7.78 19.52 11.79
C GLU A 97 -6.41 19.36 11.14
N TYR A 98 -6.34 18.60 10.04
CA TYR A 98 -5.06 18.37 9.37
C TYR A 98 -4.46 19.67 8.79
N LYS A 99 -5.26 20.70 8.52
CA LYS A 99 -4.75 22.00 8.06
C LYS A 99 -3.88 22.69 9.11
N GLU A 100 -4.14 22.48 10.39
CA GLU A 100 -3.26 22.95 11.46
C GLU A 100 -1.89 22.27 11.37
N VAL A 101 -1.83 20.98 11.03
CA VAL A 101 -0.58 20.26 10.77
C VAL A 101 0.15 20.85 9.56
N LEU A 102 -0.56 21.12 8.46
CA LEU A 102 0.05 21.68 7.24
C LEU A 102 0.59 23.10 7.46
N ALA A 103 -0.02 23.88 8.36
CA ALA A 103 0.41 25.24 8.69
C ALA A 103 1.68 25.28 9.56
N ARG A 104 2.12 24.15 10.13
CA ARG A 104 3.27 24.10 11.02
C ARG A 104 4.59 24.27 10.26
N PRO A 105 5.51 25.14 10.73
CA PRO A 105 6.82 25.31 10.11
C PRO A 105 7.79 24.15 10.42
N ASP A 106 7.55 23.39 11.49
CA ASP A 106 8.38 22.25 11.91
C ASP A 106 7.95 20.91 11.27
N VAL A 107 6.99 20.94 10.34
CA VAL A 107 6.59 19.78 9.53
C VAL A 107 7.21 19.91 8.15
N ASP A 108 8.11 19.00 7.79
CA ASP A 108 8.75 18.91 6.48
C ASP A 108 8.01 17.93 5.56
N ALA A 109 7.53 16.81 6.12
CA ALA A 109 6.88 15.74 5.38
C ALA A 109 5.62 15.24 6.10
N VAL A 110 4.64 14.77 5.32
CA VAL A 110 3.42 14.14 5.83
C VAL A 110 3.25 12.71 5.31
N ILE A 111 2.88 11.80 6.21
CA ILE A 111 2.27 10.52 5.86
C ILE A 111 0.76 10.73 5.80
N ILE A 112 0.15 10.42 4.66
CA ILE A 112 -1.31 10.42 4.46
C ILE A 112 -1.75 8.96 4.46
N ALA A 113 -2.38 8.54 5.55
CA ALA A 113 -2.88 7.17 5.76
C ALA A 113 -4.37 7.20 6.18
N THR A 114 -5.13 8.03 5.49
CA THR A 114 -6.58 8.17 5.69
C THR A 114 -7.34 7.10 4.89
N SER A 115 -8.64 7.30 4.69
CA SER A 115 -9.43 6.56 3.70
C SER A 115 -9.24 7.17 2.30
N ASP A 116 -9.44 6.35 1.26
CA ASP A 116 -9.05 6.68 -0.13
C ASP A 116 -9.57 8.03 -0.63
N HIS A 117 -10.83 8.37 -0.34
CA HIS A 117 -11.48 9.63 -0.75
C HIS A 117 -10.81 10.91 -0.20
N TRP A 118 -9.96 10.79 0.83
CA TRP A 118 -9.22 11.90 1.43
C TRP A 118 -7.78 12.04 0.93
N HIS A 119 -7.26 11.03 0.21
CA HIS A 119 -5.86 11.04 -0.25
C HIS A 119 -5.56 12.23 -1.16
N VAL A 120 -6.38 12.46 -2.19
CA VAL A 120 -6.13 13.54 -3.17
C VAL A 120 -6.25 14.93 -2.55
N PRO A 121 -7.34 15.29 -1.83
CA PRO A 121 -7.44 16.61 -1.21
C PRO A 121 -6.27 16.93 -0.28
N ILE A 122 -5.90 15.99 0.61
CA ILE A 122 -4.83 16.20 1.57
C ILE A 122 -3.48 16.28 0.86
N ALA A 123 -3.21 15.41 -0.13
CA ALA A 123 -1.95 15.42 -0.86
C ALA A 123 -1.75 16.73 -1.62
N VAL A 124 -2.76 17.21 -2.33
CA VAL A 124 -2.70 18.47 -3.07
C VAL A 124 -2.48 19.66 -2.12
N GLU A 125 -3.20 19.72 -1.00
CA GLU A 125 -3.05 20.80 -0.02
C GLU A 125 -1.71 20.74 0.71
N ALA A 126 -1.20 19.54 1.04
CA ALA A 126 0.12 19.37 1.63
C ALA A 126 1.24 19.84 0.70
N LEU A 127 1.16 19.48 -0.59
CA LEU A 127 2.10 19.94 -1.61
C LEU A 127 2.03 21.46 -1.79
N ALA A 128 0.83 22.04 -1.79
CA ALA A 128 0.64 23.49 -1.86
C ALA A 128 1.21 24.21 -0.61
N ALA A 129 1.14 23.58 0.56
CA ALA A 129 1.77 24.06 1.80
C ALA A 129 3.29 23.79 1.87
N GLY A 130 3.90 23.32 0.78
CA GLY A 130 5.34 23.08 0.68
C GLY A 130 5.83 21.83 1.42
N LYS A 131 4.94 20.87 1.71
CA LYS A 131 5.28 19.63 2.43
C LYS A 131 5.64 18.51 1.45
N HIS A 132 6.60 17.67 1.81
CA HIS A 132 6.82 16.38 1.14
C HIS A 132 5.69 15.41 1.51
N VAL A 133 5.31 14.53 0.59
CA VAL A 133 4.15 13.64 0.77
C VAL A 133 4.54 12.18 0.61
N TYR A 134 4.25 11.38 1.63
CA TYR A 134 4.05 9.94 1.50
C TYR A 134 2.55 9.67 1.55
N CYS A 135 1.96 9.20 0.46
CA CYS A 135 0.55 8.88 0.37
C CYS A 135 0.35 7.37 0.34
N GLU A 136 -0.42 6.82 1.27
CA GLU A 136 -0.75 5.40 1.23
C GLU A 136 -1.46 5.01 -0.07
N LYS A 137 -1.35 3.72 -0.39
CA LYS A 137 -2.12 3.14 -1.48
C LYS A 137 -3.61 2.96 -1.07
N PRO A 138 -4.52 2.80 -2.04
CA PRO A 138 -4.39 3.32 -3.40
C PRO A 138 -4.24 4.84 -3.37
N MET A 139 -3.46 5.41 -4.30
CA MET A 139 -3.19 6.85 -4.32
C MET A 139 -4.45 7.71 -4.47
N VAL A 140 -5.48 7.17 -5.12
CA VAL A 140 -6.71 7.87 -5.48
C VAL A 140 -7.92 6.95 -5.33
N GLN A 141 -9.11 7.53 -5.14
CA GLN A 141 -10.37 6.79 -5.20
C GLN A 141 -10.85 6.66 -6.65
N HIS A 142 -10.73 7.74 -7.42
CA HIS A 142 -11.04 7.78 -8.85
C HIS A 142 -9.76 8.05 -9.66
N TRP A 143 -9.57 7.32 -10.77
CA TRP A 143 -8.30 7.36 -11.51
C TRP A 143 -8.02 8.74 -12.10
N GLU A 144 -9.08 9.47 -12.47
CA GLU A 144 -9.04 10.83 -13.03
C GLU A 144 -8.39 11.82 -12.06
N GLU A 145 -8.47 11.56 -10.75
CA GLU A 145 -7.93 12.43 -9.72
C GLU A 145 -6.40 12.39 -9.65
N GLY A 146 -5.76 11.36 -10.19
CA GLY A 146 -4.31 11.19 -10.15
C GLY A 146 -3.55 12.34 -10.79
N HIS A 147 -4.13 12.94 -11.84
CA HIS A 147 -3.56 14.12 -12.49
C HIS A 147 -3.42 15.31 -11.55
N GLN A 148 -4.32 15.47 -10.57
CA GLN A 148 -4.27 16.59 -9.64
C GLN A 148 -3.02 16.51 -8.74
N ILE A 149 -2.68 15.31 -8.27
CA ILE A 149 -1.46 15.08 -7.47
C ILE A 149 -0.21 15.32 -8.32
N ILE A 150 -0.19 14.81 -9.55
CA ILE A 150 0.94 15.01 -10.48
C ILE A 150 1.19 16.50 -10.74
N GLU A 151 0.13 17.26 -11.02
CA GLU A 151 0.26 18.69 -11.28
C GLU A 151 0.65 19.47 -10.02
N ALA A 152 0.11 19.12 -8.84
CA ALA A 152 0.52 19.72 -7.57
C ALA A 152 2.00 19.43 -7.25
N GLN A 153 2.46 18.22 -7.51
CA GLN A 153 3.86 17.81 -7.31
C GLN A 153 4.82 18.62 -8.18
N LYS A 154 4.50 18.78 -9.48
CA LYS A 154 5.28 19.60 -10.40
C LYS A 154 5.35 21.06 -9.95
N LYS A 155 4.24 21.63 -9.50
CA LYS A 155 4.16 23.03 -9.06
C LYS A 155 4.93 23.29 -7.76
N SER A 156 4.88 22.38 -6.81
CA SER A 156 5.52 22.56 -5.50
C SER A 156 7.01 22.20 -5.50
N SER A 157 7.46 21.44 -6.50
CA SER A 157 8.78 20.79 -6.54
C SER A 157 9.08 19.94 -5.30
N ARG A 158 8.02 19.47 -4.61
CA ARG A 158 8.15 18.56 -3.47
C ARG A 158 8.15 17.11 -3.93
N ILE A 159 8.62 16.24 -3.05
CA ILE A 159 8.65 14.79 -3.28
C ILE A 159 7.26 14.23 -2.98
N VAL A 160 6.78 13.37 -3.87
CA VAL A 160 5.61 12.52 -3.65
C VAL A 160 6.04 11.06 -3.76
N GLN A 161 5.73 10.26 -2.75
CA GLN A 161 5.92 8.82 -2.76
C GLN A 161 4.58 8.13 -2.44
N VAL A 162 4.22 7.12 -3.23
CA VAL A 162 3.05 6.28 -2.95
C VAL A 162 3.48 5.06 -2.13
N GLY A 163 2.71 4.71 -1.09
CA GLY A 163 2.95 3.63 -0.12
C GLY A 163 2.82 2.20 -0.67
N SER A 164 3.39 1.93 -1.84
CA SER A 164 3.37 0.61 -2.47
C SER A 164 4.55 -0.24 -1.97
N GLN A 165 4.39 -0.90 -0.83
CA GLN A 165 5.45 -1.68 -0.14
C GLN A 165 6.17 -2.72 -1.03
N ARG A 166 5.51 -3.25 -2.07
CA ARG A 166 6.14 -4.23 -2.98
C ARG A 166 7.25 -3.61 -3.83
N VAL A 167 7.18 -2.30 -4.10
CA VAL A 167 8.15 -1.56 -4.92
C VAL A 167 9.51 -1.44 -4.23
N SER A 168 9.54 -1.46 -2.91
CA SER A 168 10.76 -1.43 -2.10
C SER A 168 11.16 -2.80 -1.54
N SER A 169 10.50 -3.88 -1.97
CA SER A 169 10.77 -5.22 -1.43
C SER A 169 11.99 -5.86 -2.08
N VAL A 170 12.99 -6.22 -1.29
CA VAL A 170 14.19 -6.96 -1.74
C VAL A 170 13.85 -8.27 -2.45
N VAL A 171 12.74 -8.92 -2.08
CA VAL A 171 12.28 -10.15 -2.72
C VAL A 171 11.79 -9.87 -4.15
N TYR A 172 11.04 -8.79 -4.36
CA TYR A 172 10.56 -8.40 -5.68
C TYR A 172 11.68 -7.87 -6.57
N LEU A 173 12.64 -7.13 -5.99
CA LEU A 173 13.86 -6.72 -6.69
C LEU A 173 14.67 -7.94 -7.15
N LYS A 174 14.82 -8.96 -6.28
CA LYS A 174 15.51 -10.20 -6.69
C LYS A 174 14.75 -10.97 -7.76
N ALA A 175 13.42 -11.04 -7.67
CA ALA A 175 12.58 -11.69 -8.68
C ALA A 175 12.69 -10.98 -10.05
N ARG A 176 12.74 -9.64 -10.07
CA ARG A 176 13.04 -8.85 -11.27
C ARG A 176 14.38 -9.28 -11.88
N ASP A 177 15.44 -9.32 -11.07
CA ASP A 177 16.79 -9.64 -11.56
C ASP A 177 16.86 -11.08 -12.11
N LEU A 178 16.16 -12.03 -11.49
CA LEU A 178 16.06 -13.41 -11.98
C LEU A 178 15.29 -13.50 -13.31
N LEU A 179 14.17 -12.77 -13.44
CA LEU A 179 13.41 -12.72 -14.69
C LEU A 179 14.25 -12.10 -15.81
N ALA A 180 14.90 -10.97 -15.55
CA ALA A 180 15.80 -10.31 -16.49
C ALA A 180 17.00 -11.20 -16.88
N GLY A 181 17.47 -12.05 -15.96
CA GLY A 181 18.51 -13.06 -16.21
C GLY A 181 18.04 -14.31 -16.96
N GLY A 182 16.77 -14.38 -17.37
CA GLY A 182 16.22 -15.49 -18.16
C GLY A 182 15.92 -16.76 -17.36
N ALA A 183 15.80 -16.67 -16.03
CA ALA A 183 15.65 -17.84 -15.15
C ALA A 183 14.44 -18.73 -15.47
N ILE A 184 13.40 -18.18 -16.12
CA ILE A 184 12.19 -18.91 -16.53
C ILE A 184 11.94 -18.86 -18.05
N GLY A 185 12.90 -18.36 -18.84
CA GLY A 185 12.72 -18.11 -20.27
C GLY A 185 11.79 -16.92 -20.56
N GLU A 186 11.05 -17.00 -21.67
CA GLU A 186 10.11 -15.94 -22.09
C GLU A 186 8.80 -16.00 -21.28
N LEU A 187 8.47 -14.91 -20.59
CA LEU A 187 7.24 -14.78 -19.82
C LEU A 187 6.02 -14.78 -20.74
N ASN A 188 5.03 -15.65 -20.48
CA ASN A 188 3.78 -15.71 -21.23
C ASN A 188 2.52 -15.49 -20.35
N MET A 189 2.59 -15.81 -19.06
CA MET A 189 1.46 -15.66 -18.13
C MET A 189 1.92 -15.48 -16.69
N ILE A 190 1.15 -14.72 -15.92
CA ILE A 190 1.28 -14.56 -14.47
C ILE A 190 -0.06 -14.86 -13.80
N ASP A 191 -0.04 -15.73 -12.79
CA ASP A 191 -1.13 -15.89 -11.82
C ASP A 191 -0.72 -15.29 -10.48
N ALA A 192 -1.54 -14.39 -9.93
CA ALA A 192 -1.29 -13.82 -8.61
C ALA A 192 -2.58 -13.64 -7.82
N TRP A 193 -2.56 -13.93 -6.52
CA TRP A 193 -3.77 -13.84 -5.71
C TRP A 193 -3.52 -13.42 -4.27
N TRP A 194 -4.61 -13.01 -3.62
CA TRP A 194 -4.69 -12.84 -2.17
C TRP A 194 -5.88 -13.61 -1.63
N SER A 195 -5.66 -14.35 -0.55
CA SER A 195 -6.74 -14.93 0.23
C SER A 195 -6.65 -14.41 1.65
N ARG A 196 -7.74 -13.82 2.16
CA ARG A 196 -7.80 -13.23 3.52
C ARG A 196 -8.95 -13.85 4.30
N ASN A 197 -8.80 -15.14 4.62
CA ASN A 197 -9.80 -16.01 5.26
C ASN A 197 -10.02 -15.71 6.75
N SER A 198 -10.17 -14.43 7.13
CA SER A 198 -10.42 -14.03 8.51
C SER A 198 -11.27 -12.77 8.56
N ALA A 199 -11.98 -12.57 9.68
CA ALA A 199 -12.80 -11.38 9.91
C ALA A 199 -11.99 -10.08 9.73
N ILE A 200 -10.82 -10.00 10.38
CA ILE A 200 -9.91 -8.84 10.26
C ILE A 200 -9.41 -8.69 8.81
N GLY A 201 -9.10 -9.80 8.14
CA GLY A 201 -8.70 -9.83 6.74
C GLY A 201 -9.77 -9.30 5.78
N ALA A 202 -11.04 -9.51 6.12
CA ALA A 202 -12.25 -9.02 5.44
C ALA A 202 -12.79 -7.71 6.04
N TRP A 203 -11.92 -6.93 6.68
CA TRP A 203 -12.17 -5.59 7.25
C TRP A 203 -13.25 -5.52 8.34
N GLN A 204 -13.51 -6.63 9.03
CA GLN A 204 -14.42 -6.70 10.18
C GLN A 204 -13.69 -6.40 11.49
N TYR A 205 -13.21 -5.16 11.63
CA TYR A 205 -12.55 -4.69 12.84
C TYR A 205 -13.55 -4.46 13.98
N SER A 206 -13.15 -4.64 15.23
CA SER A 206 -13.95 -4.18 16.36
C SER A 206 -14.14 -2.66 16.29
N ILE A 207 -15.32 -2.21 16.67
CA ILE A 207 -15.66 -0.79 16.76
C ILE A 207 -15.39 -0.33 18.19
N PRO A 208 -14.68 0.78 18.41
CA PRO A 208 -14.49 1.33 19.74
C PRO A 208 -15.83 1.59 20.44
N PRO A 209 -16.00 1.22 21.73
CA PRO A 209 -17.27 1.40 22.44
C PRO A 209 -17.72 2.87 22.57
N ASP A 210 -16.79 3.81 22.52
CA ASP A 210 -17.02 5.26 22.60
C ASP A 210 -17.26 5.92 21.24
N ALA A 211 -17.29 5.14 20.15
CA ALA A 211 -17.52 5.64 18.79
C ALA A 211 -18.87 6.37 18.68
N SER A 212 -18.82 7.69 18.58
CA SER A 212 -19.99 8.55 18.55
C SER A 212 -19.67 9.86 17.83
N PRO A 213 -20.67 10.69 17.48
CA PRO A 213 -20.42 12.04 16.94
C PRO A 213 -19.64 12.96 17.89
N ALA A 214 -19.58 12.64 19.19
CA ALA A 214 -18.77 13.41 20.14
C ALA A 214 -17.27 13.10 20.01
N THR A 215 -16.92 11.84 19.76
CA THR A 215 -15.53 11.37 19.68
C THR A 215 -14.99 11.28 18.26
N VAL A 216 -15.88 11.29 17.26
CA VAL A 216 -15.58 11.23 15.84
C VAL A 216 -16.12 12.46 15.13
N ASP A 217 -15.26 13.18 14.43
CA ASP A 217 -15.69 14.26 13.53
C ASP A 217 -16.24 13.70 12.22
N TRP A 218 -17.51 13.29 12.27
CA TRP A 218 -18.21 12.67 11.16
C TRP A 218 -18.45 13.62 9.99
N GLU A 219 -18.76 14.89 10.27
CA GLU A 219 -19.00 15.86 9.21
C GLU A 219 -17.74 16.10 8.39
N ARG A 220 -16.60 16.30 9.06
CA ARG A 220 -15.31 16.40 8.37
C ARG A 220 -14.97 15.09 7.68
N TYR A 221 -15.24 13.93 8.29
CA TYR A 221 -14.96 12.65 7.64
C TYR A 221 -15.69 12.50 6.30
N LEU A 222 -16.97 12.87 6.22
CA LEU A 222 -17.73 12.78 4.97
C LEU A 222 -17.10 13.61 3.85
N GLY A 223 -16.66 14.84 4.14
CA GLY A 223 -16.05 15.72 3.14
C GLY A 223 -16.93 15.89 1.90
N ARG A 224 -16.48 15.32 0.76
CA ARG A 224 -17.21 15.31 -0.52
C ARG A 224 -18.10 14.07 -0.74
N ALA A 225 -17.99 13.06 0.12
CA ALA A 225 -18.82 11.87 0.07
C ALA A 225 -20.30 12.19 0.37
N PRO A 226 -21.26 11.35 -0.05
CA PRO A 226 -22.68 11.57 0.20
C PRO A 226 -22.99 11.80 1.69
N ARG A 227 -23.80 12.83 1.98
CA ARG A 227 -24.21 13.13 3.36
C ARG A 227 -25.05 11.98 3.93
N ARG A 228 -24.65 11.48 5.10
CA ARG A 228 -25.29 10.38 5.82
C ARG A 228 -25.32 10.64 7.33
N PRO A 229 -26.28 10.06 8.08
CA PRO A 229 -26.18 9.99 9.54
C PRO A 229 -24.87 9.31 9.98
N PHE A 230 -24.42 9.61 11.20
CA PHE A 230 -23.23 8.96 11.75
C PHE A 230 -23.42 7.44 11.76
N ASP A 231 -22.45 6.73 11.18
CA ASP A 231 -22.38 5.29 11.17
C ASP A 231 -20.95 4.87 11.50
N PRO A 232 -20.72 4.25 12.68
CA PRO A 232 -19.39 3.86 13.09
C PRO A 232 -18.80 2.75 12.21
N LEU A 233 -19.62 1.90 11.59
CA LEU A 233 -19.14 0.88 10.65
C LEU A 233 -18.53 1.56 9.42
N ARG A 234 -19.18 2.61 8.92
CA ARG A 234 -18.69 3.39 7.78
C ARG A 234 -17.39 4.12 8.08
N PHE A 235 -17.20 4.64 9.29
CA PHE A 235 -15.95 5.29 9.69
C PHE A 235 -14.80 4.29 9.88
N PHE A 236 -15.01 3.23 10.68
CA PHE A 236 -13.94 2.31 11.08
C PHE A 236 -13.70 1.17 10.10
N ARG A 237 -14.71 0.78 9.30
CA ARG A 237 -14.65 -0.28 8.29
C ARG A 237 -14.89 0.27 6.89
N TRP A 238 -14.46 1.51 6.64
CA TRP A 238 -14.68 2.28 5.41
C TRP A 238 -14.38 1.53 4.10
N ARG A 239 -13.44 0.57 4.10
CA ARG A 239 -13.12 -0.26 2.93
C ARG A 239 -14.30 -1.09 2.40
N ASN A 240 -15.31 -1.32 3.24
CA ASN A 240 -16.57 -1.99 2.86
C ASN A 240 -17.52 -1.10 2.04
N TYR A 241 -17.21 0.19 1.85
CA TYR A 241 -18.13 1.16 1.28
C TYR A 241 -17.48 1.98 0.16
N GLN A 242 -18.08 1.94 -1.03
CA GLN A 242 -17.61 2.67 -2.22
C GLN A 242 -17.60 4.19 -2.05
N ASP A 243 -18.41 4.72 -1.14
CA ASP A 243 -18.43 6.14 -0.80
C ASP A 243 -17.05 6.65 -0.33
N TYR A 244 -16.23 5.78 0.27
CA TYR A 244 -14.98 6.18 0.93
C TYR A 244 -13.74 5.47 0.42
N GLY A 245 -13.91 4.28 -0.15
CA GLY A 245 -12.85 3.39 -0.55
C GLY A 245 -13.08 2.75 -1.91
N THR A 246 -12.04 2.10 -2.41
CA THR A 246 -11.97 1.44 -3.73
C THR A 246 -12.25 -0.07 -3.68
N GLY A 247 -12.63 -0.58 -2.51
CA GLY A 247 -12.87 -2.00 -2.27
C GLY A 247 -11.64 -2.87 -2.52
N VAL A 248 -11.88 -4.10 -2.98
CA VAL A 248 -10.85 -5.14 -3.14
C VAL A 248 -9.76 -4.74 -4.15
N ALA A 249 -10.15 -4.08 -5.24
CA ALA A 249 -9.20 -3.71 -6.29
C ALA A 249 -8.13 -2.74 -5.77
N GLY A 250 -8.54 -1.61 -5.19
CA GLY A 250 -7.55 -0.64 -4.71
C GLY A 250 -6.87 -1.04 -3.40
N ASP A 251 -7.48 -1.86 -2.53
CA ASP A 251 -6.79 -2.33 -1.32
C ASP A 251 -5.78 -3.46 -1.63
N LEU A 252 -6.12 -4.40 -2.53
CA LEU A 252 -5.39 -5.67 -2.68
C LEU A 252 -4.83 -5.94 -4.08
N PHE A 253 -5.56 -5.63 -5.16
CA PHE A 253 -4.96 -5.77 -6.49
C PHE A 253 -3.78 -4.81 -6.65
N VAL A 254 -3.81 -3.62 -6.05
CA VAL A 254 -2.67 -2.68 -6.10
C VAL A 254 -1.35 -3.29 -5.65
N HIS A 255 -1.39 -4.16 -4.63
CA HIS A 255 -0.20 -4.87 -4.19
C HIS A 255 0.25 -5.90 -5.23
N LEU A 256 -0.70 -6.63 -5.84
CA LEU A 256 -0.42 -7.58 -6.92
C LEU A 256 0.20 -6.88 -8.13
N PHE A 257 -0.41 -5.79 -8.59
CA PHE A 257 0.09 -4.96 -9.68
C PHE A 257 1.47 -4.39 -9.41
N SER A 258 1.67 -3.68 -8.30
CA SER A 258 2.96 -3.08 -7.98
C SER A 258 4.08 -4.11 -7.96
N GLY A 259 3.82 -5.30 -7.43
CA GLY A 259 4.78 -6.41 -7.48
C GLY A 259 5.08 -6.88 -8.90
N VAL A 260 4.05 -7.14 -9.72
CA VAL A 260 4.20 -7.56 -11.11
C VAL A 260 4.94 -6.51 -11.93
N HIS A 261 4.59 -5.23 -11.77
CA HIS A 261 5.20 -4.11 -12.50
C HIS A 261 6.66 -3.91 -12.13
N VAL A 262 7.04 -4.12 -10.86
CA VAL A 262 8.45 -4.09 -10.43
C VAL A 262 9.25 -5.24 -11.05
N ILE A 263 8.67 -6.44 -11.09
CA ILE A 263 9.34 -7.64 -11.64
C ILE A 263 9.51 -7.53 -13.15
N THR A 264 8.47 -7.10 -13.86
CA THR A 264 8.42 -7.09 -15.33
C THR A 264 8.89 -5.77 -15.94
N GLY A 265 8.98 -4.70 -15.16
CA GLY A 265 9.18 -3.33 -15.64
C GLY A 265 7.98 -2.75 -16.40
N SER A 266 6.82 -3.43 -16.37
CA SER A 266 5.63 -3.02 -17.10
C SER A 266 5.03 -1.71 -16.59
N LEU A 267 4.41 -0.95 -17.49
CA LEU A 267 3.64 0.27 -17.17
C LEU A 267 2.13 0.01 -17.09
N GLY A 268 1.67 -1.21 -17.39
CA GLY A 268 0.26 -1.59 -17.27
C GLY A 268 -0.28 -2.38 -18.46
N PRO A 269 -1.51 -2.92 -18.31
CA PRO A 269 -2.19 -3.65 -19.37
C PRO A 269 -2.84 -2.72 -20.40
N THR A 270 -3.22 -3.28 -21.55
CA THR A 270 -4.00 -2.59 -22.61
C THR A 270 -5.46 -3.00 -22.64
N ARG A 271 -5.80 -4.15 -22.04
CA ARG A 271 -7.18 -4.61 -21.91
C ARG A 271 -7.39 -5.26 -20.55
N VAL A 272 -8.57 -5.03 -20.00
CA VAL A 272 -8.99 -5.53 -18.68
C VAL A 272 -10.38 -6.15 -18.78
N MET A 273 -10.56 -7.30 -18.16
CA MET A 273 -11.86 -7.90 -17.88
C MET A 273 -11.91 -8.26 -16.40
N SER A 274 -12.92 -7.81 -15.67
CA SER A 274 -13.08 -8.11 -14.24
C SER A 274 -14.47 -8.57 -13.91
N THR A 275 -14.59 -9.45 -12.93
CA THR A 275 -15.87 -9.91 -12.38
C THR A 275 -15.74 -10.18 -10.88
N GLY A 276 -16.85 -10.20 -10.17
CA GLY A 276 -16.86 -10.40 -8.73
C GLY A 276 -18.25 -10.28 -8.13
N GLY A 277 -18.30 -10.25 -6.80
CA GLY A 277 -19.49 -9.91 -6.06
C GLY A 277 -19.43 -10.41 -4.63
N LEU A 278 -20.55 -10.30 -3.93
CA LEU A 278 -20.73 -10.84 -2.59
C LEU A 278 -21.06 -12.33 -2.67
N ARG A 279 -20.30 -13.17 -1.96
CA ARG A 279 -20.46 -14.63 -1.95
C ARG A 279 -20.58 -15.20 -0.54
N PHE A 280 -19.89 -14.60 0.44
CA PHE A 280 -19.82 -15.10 1.81
C PHE A 280 -20.28 -14.07 2.84
N TRP A 281 -19.70 -12.86 2.80
CA TRP A 281 -19.96 -11.81 3.79
C TRP A 281 -21.30 -11.12 3.53
N LYS A 282 -22.21 -11.21 4.51
CA LYS A 282 -23.56 -10.63 4.51
C LYS A 282 -23.70 -9.51 5.54
N ASP A 283 -22.76 -8.58 5.51
CA ASP A 283 -22.56 -7.53 6.53
C ASP A 283 -22.99 -6.14 6.06
N GLY A 284 -23.68 -6.05 4.93
CA GLY A 284 -24.19 -4.79 4.37
C GLY A 284 -23.14 -3.96 3.64
N ARG A 285 -21.94 -4.51 3.37
CA ARG A 285 -20.96 -3.87 2.47
C ARG A 285 -21.53 -3.73 1.05
N ASP A 286 -21.03 -2.75 0.30
CA ASP A 286 -21.40 -2.51 -1.11
C ASP A 286 -20.25 -2.82 -2.10
N VAL A 287 -19.16 -3.40 -1.59
CA VAL A 287 -18.00 -3.87 -2.37
C VAL A 287 -17.93 -5.40 -2.41
N PRO A 288 -17.38 -6.02 -3.48
CA PRO A 288 -17.26 -7.47 -3.58
C PRO A 288 -16.34 -8.07 -2.51
N ASP A 289 -16.62 -9.30 -2.07
CA ASP A 289 -15.74 -10.09 -1.21
C ASP A 289 -14.94 -11.17 -1.97
N VAL A 290 -15.35 -11.42 -3.23
CA VAL A 290 -14.61 -12.17 -4.23
C VAL A 290 -14.47 -11.32 -5.48
N MET A 291 -13.23 -11.21 -5.98
CA MET A 291 -12.94 -10.46 -7.20
C MET A 291 -11.89 -11.18 -8.05
N LEU A 292 -12.14 -11.19 -9.35
CA LEU A 292 -11.30 -11.78 -10.39
C LEU A 292 -10.99 -10.71 -11.43
N GLY A 293 -9.78 -10.71 -11.96
CA GLY A 293 -9.36 -9.84 -13.04
C GLY A 293 -8.46 -10.57 -14.04
N LEU A 294 -8.69 -10.34 -15.32
CA LEU A 294 -7.88 -10.82 -16.43
C LEU A 294 -7.35 -9.59 -17.18
N PHE A 295 -6.04 -9.56 -17.44
CA PHE A 295 -5.36 -8.39 -17.97
C PHE A 295 -4.42 -8.80 -19.10
N ASP A 296 -4.49 -8.06 -20.21
CA ASP A 296 -3.63 -8.29 -21.37
C ASP A 296 -2.50 -7.26 -21.39
N TYR A 297 -1.28 -7.73 -21.24
CA TYR A 297 -0.08 -6.90 -21.33
C TYR A 297 0.52 -7.00 -22.72
N PRO A 298 0.70 -5.86 -23.42
CA PRO A 298 1.30 -5.87 -24.74
C PRO A 298 2.79 -6.20 -24.65
N LYS A 299 3.38 -6.60 -25.78
CA LYS A 299 4.84 -6.61 -25.91
C LYS A 299 5.39 -5.19 -25.80
N THR A 300 6.47 -5.02 -25.04
CA THR A 300 7.23 -3.77 -24.92
C THR A 300 8.73 -4.06 -25.05
N ASP A 301 9.56 -3.01 -25.03
CA ASP A 301 11.01 -3.18 -24.97
C ASP A 301 11.51 -3.80 -23.65
N ARG A 302 10.65 -3.83 -22.62
CA ARG A 302 11.01 -4.34 -21.27
C ARG A 302 10.58 -5.78 -21.04
N HIS A 303 9.53 -6.24 -21.72
CA HIS A 303 8.97 -7.58 -21.52
C HIS A 303 8.18 -8.04 -22.76
N PRO A 304 8.09 -9.36 -23.01
CA PRO A 304 7.18 -9.94 -24.01
C PRO A 304 5.71 -9.64 -23.68
N ALA A 305 4.81 -9.96 -24.61
CA ALA A 305 3.38 -9.95 -24.30
C ALA A 305 3.07 -11.08 -23.31
N PHE A 306 2.20 -10.81 -22.33
CA PHE A 306 1.77 -11.82 -21.37
C PHE A 306 0.35 -11.55 -20.87
N ASN A 307 -0.31 -12.57 -20.35
CA ASN A 307 -1.58 -12.41 -19.64
C ASN A 307 -1.36 -12.43 -18.13
N LEU A 308 -2.12 -11.63 -17.40
CA LEU A 308 -2.13 -11.65 -15.94
C LEU A 308 -3.54 -12.01 -15.46
N ALA A 309 -3.64 -12.98 -14.56
CA ALA A 309 -4.84 -13.28 -13.82
C ALA A 309 -4.67 -12.92 -12.35
N LEU A 310 -5.56 -12.08 -11.84
CA LEU A 310 -5.64 -11.70 -10.43
C LEU A 310 -6.88 -12.28 -9.77
N ARG A 311 -6.71 -12.75 -8.53
CA ARG A 311 -7.83 -13.19 -7.69
C ARG A 311 -7.69 -12.66 -6.27
N VAL A 312 -8.79 -12.18 -5.70
CA VAL A 312 -8.92 -12.00 -4.27
C VAL A 312 -10.14 -12.74 -3.76
N ASN A 313 -9.98 -13.44 -2.64
CA ASN A 313 -11.07 -14.08 -1.90
C ASN A 313 -10.96 -13.81 -0.39
N PHE A 314 -12.04 -13.36 0.24
CA PHE A 314 -12.11 -13.17 1.69
C PHE A 314 -12.60 -14.38 2.48
N ALA A 315 -13.08 -15.43 1.81
CA ALA A 315 -13.45 -16.68 2.43
C ALA A 315 -13.26 -17.82 1.43
N GLU A 316 -12.13 -18.53 1.53
CA GLU A 316 -11.95 -19.81 0.85
C GLU A 316 -12.94 -20.84 1.39
N GLY A 317 -13.54 -21.59 0.46
CA GLY A 317 -14.48 -22.68 0.75
C GLY A 317 -13.81 -24.04 0.71
#